data_AF-G3EL80-F1
#
_entry.id   AF-G3EL80-F1
#
_cell.length_a   1.000
_cell.length_b   1.000
_cell.length_c   1.000
_cell.angle_alpha   90.00
_cell.angle_beta   90.00
_cell.angle_gamma   90.00
#
_symmetry.space_group_name_H-M   'P 1'
#
loop_
_entity.id
_entity.type
_entity.pdbx_description
1 polymer ?
#
loop_
_entity_poly.entity_id
_entity_poly.type
_entity_poly.pdbx_seq_one_letter_code
_entity_poly.pdbx_strand_id
1 'polypeptide(L)'
;EFLDTKDLMMFLEAEQGMAHVTEEISLEIIHKYEPSKEGQVKGWLSIDGFTNYLTSPDCHIFDPEHKKVCQDMKQPLSHYFINSSHNTYLIEDQFRGPSDITGYIRALKMGCRSVELDVWDGPDNEPVIYTGHTMTSQIVFRSVIDIINKYAFFASEYPLILCLENHCSIKQQKVMVQHMKKILGDKLHTQSPNTEESYLPSPDSLKGKILIKAKKLSSNCSGLEGDVTDEDEGAEMSQRVGKEGAEQQNTVPVKRFLLCKELSELVSICKSVQFKEFQVSFQLQKYWEVCSFNEVLASKYANENPGDFVNYNKRFLARVFPSPMRIDSSN
;
A
#
# COMPACT_ATOMS: atom_id res chain seq x y z
N GLU A 1 6.79 -50.88 -10.27
CA GLU A 1 5.51 -50.45 -9.66
C GLU A 1 4.99 -49.28 -10.47
N PHE A 2 3.67 -49.17 -10.66
CA PHE A 2 3.01 -48.12 -11.42
C PHE A 2 1.63 -47.83 -10.79
N LEU A 3 1.08 -46.64 -11.05
CA LEU A 3 -0.31 -46.32 -10.79
C LEU A 3 -1.08 -46.42 -12.11
N ASP A 4 -2.17 -47.17 -12.15
CA ASP A 4 -3.08 -47.12 -13.30
C ASP A 4 -4.06 -45.93 -13.21
N THR A 5 -4.96 -45.81 -14.19
CA THR A 5 -5.93 -44.71 -14.26
C THR A 5 -6.86 -44.64 -13.05
N LYS A 6 -7.20 -45.80 -12.45
CA LYS A 6 -8.08 -45.90 -11.29
C LYS A 6 -7.33 -45.61 -10.01
N ASP A 7 -6.11 -46.12 -9.88
CA ASP A 7 -5.23 -45.80 -8.75
C ASP A 7 -4.98 -44.29 -8.68
N LEU A 8 -4.67 -43.67 -9.83
CA LEU A 8 -4.46 -42.23 -9.92
C LEU A 8 -5.76 -41.45 -9.62
N MET A 9 -6.91 -41.90 -10.11
CA MET A 9 -8.20 -41.26 -9.81
C MET A 9 -8.47 -41.27 -8.30
N MET A 10 -8.28 -42.40 -7.63
CA MET A 10 -8.42 -42.51 -6.18
C MET A 10 -7.46 -41.58 -5.43
N PHE A 11 -6.20 -41.47 -5.89
CA PHE A 11 -5.24 -40.52 -5.33
C PHE A 11 -5.72 -39.07 -5.46
N LEU A 12 -6.23 -38.68 -6.63
CA LEU A 12 -6.71 -37.30 -6.87
C LEU A 12 -7.92 -36.95 -6.01
N GLU A 13 -8.85 -37.89 -5.82
CA GLU A 13 -10.02 -37.66 -4.97
C GLU A 13 -9.69 -37.70 -3.48
N ALA A 14 -9.00 -38.75 -3.02
CA ALA A 14 -8.78 -39.00 -1.60
C ALA A 14 -7.67 -38.13 -1.02
N GLU A 15 -6.57 -37.95 -1.74
CA GLU A 15 -5.37 -37.27 -1.22
C GLU A 15 -5.26 -35.82 -1.72
N GLN A 16 -5.67 -35.53 -2.95
CA GLN A 16 -5.65 -34.16 -3.50
C GLN A 16 -6.97 -33.41 -3.31
N GLY A 17 -8.03 -34.09 -2.84
CA GLY A 17 -9.34 -33.48 -2.57
C GLY A 17 -10.04 -32.94 -3.82
N MET A 18 -9.67 -33.42 -5.01
CA MET A 18 -10.29 -33.00 -6.26
C MET A 18 -11.68 -33.60 -6.37
N ALA A 19 -12.68 -32.74 -6.67
CA ALA A 19 -14.05 -33.19 -6.88
C ALA A 19 -14.29 -33.58 -8.34
N HIS A 20 -15.14 -34.58 -8.57
CA HIS A 20 -15.58 -35.02 -9.90
C HIS A 20 -14.41 -35.47 -10.81
N VAL A 21 -13.42 -36.17 -10.25
CA VAL A 21 -12.33 -36.75 -11.04
C VAL A 21 -12.88 -37.91 -11.87
N THR A 22 -12.43 -38.01 -13.12
CA THR A 22 -12.80 -39.07 -14.04
C THR A 22 -11.56 -39.84 -14.49
N GLU A 23 -11.72 -41.07 -14.98
CA GLU A 23 -10.60 -41.84 -15.53
C GLU A 23 -9.96 -41.13 -16.73
N GLU A 24 -10.73 -40.31 -17.47
CA GLU A 24 -10.21 -39.46 -18.55
C GLU A 24 -9.21 -38.41 -18.02
N ILE A 25 -9.49 -37.78 -16.87
CA ILE A 25 -8.55 -36.82 -16.25
C ILE A 25 -7.26 -37.55 -15.84
N SER A 26 -7.36 -38.75 -15.27
CA SER A 26 -6.19 -39.57 -14.95
C SER A 26 -5.37 -39.90 -16.20
N LEU A 27 -6.03 -40.27 -17.30
CA LEU A 27 -5.37 -40.54 -18.58
C LEU A 27 -4.66 -39.30 -19.13
N GLU A 28 -5.27 -38.11 -19.05
CA GLU A 28 -4.64 -36.86 -19.47
C GLU A 28 -3.37 -36.56 -18.66
N ILE A 29 -3.40 -36.75 -17.34
CA ILE A 29 -2.23 -36.60 -16.47
C ILE A 29 -1.15 -37.62 -16.85
N ILE A 30 -1.51 -38.88 -17.08
CA ILE A 30 -0.55 -39.91 -17.52
C ILE A 30 0.08 -39.53 -18.85
N HIS A 31 -0.70 -39.15 -19.85
CA HIS A 31 -0.16 -38.73 -21.15
C HIS A 31 0.75 -37.51 -21.06
N LYS A 32 0.47 -36.60 -20.13
CA LYS A 32 1.24 -35.36 -19.94
C LYS A 32 2.55 -35.57 -19.20
N TYR A 33 2.58 -36.45 -18.19
CA TYR A 33 3.70 -36.53 -17.24
C TYR A 33 4.50 -37.83 -17.27
N GLU A 34 3.93 -38.92 -17.80
CA GLU A 34 4.64 -40.19 -17.91
C GLU A 34 5.75 -40.09 -18.97
N PRO A 35 7.03 -40.33 -18.61
CA PRO A 35 8.13 -40.25 -19.58
C PRO A 35 8.17 -41.43 -20.55
N SER A 36 7.68 -42.61 -20.16
CA SER A 36 7.71 -43.80 -21.02
C SER A 36 6.57 -43.82 -22.02
N LYS A 37 6.88 -43.97 -23.31
CA LYS A 37 5.85 -44.21 -24.36
C LYS A 37 5.00 -45.45 -24.07
N GLU A 38 5.61 -46.48 -23.50
CA GLU A 38 4.89 -47.70 -23.13
C GLU A 38 3.90 -47.42 -22.00
N GLY A 39 4.32 -46.66 -20.99
CA GLY A 39 3.45 -46.23 -19.88
C GLY A 39 2.29 -45.37 -20.37
N GLN A 40 2.56 -44.40 -21.24
CA GLN A 40 1.53 -43.57 -21.87
C GLN A 40 0.49 -44.40 -22.63
N VAL A 41 0.91 -45.37 -23.45
CA VAL A 41 -0.03 -46.20 -24.23
C VAL A 41 -0.84 -47.13 -23.34
N LYS A 42 -0.25 -47.63 -22.24
CA LYS A 42 -0.91 -48.55 -21.32
C LYS A 42 -1.73 -47.88 -20.22
N GLY A 43 -1.66 -46.55 -20.09
CA GLY A 43 -2.31 -45.82 -19.00
C GLY A 43 -1.65 -46.08 -17.64
N TRP A 44 -0.33 -46.19 -17.62
CA TRP A 44 0.47 -46.45 -16.42
C TRP A 44 1.35 -45.25 -16.09
N LEU A 45 1.20 -44.72 -14.88
CA LEU A 45 2.08 -43.70 -14.31
C LEU A 45 3.18 -44.38 -13.48
N SER A 46 4.41 -44.30 -13.96
CA SER A 46 5.60 -44.75 -13.23
C SER A 46 5.93 -43.80 -12.07
N ILE A 47 6.86 -44.19 -11.21
CA ILE A 47 7.36 -43.32 -10.13
C ILE A 47 7.96 -42.02 -10.67
N ASP A 48 8.63 -42.08 -11.83
CA ASP A 48 9.19 -40.89 -12.48
C ASP A 48 8.07 -40.00 -13.03
N GLY A 49 7.05 -40.59 -13.65
CA GLY A 49 5.86 -39.87 -14.10
C GLY A 49 5.09 -39.22 -12.96
N PHE A 50 4.92 -39.92 -11.85
CA PHE A 50 4.26 -39.39 -10.66
C PHE A 50 5.07 -38.25 -10.02
N THR A 51 6.39 -38.37 -9.98
CA THR A 51 7.28 -37.29 -9.53
C THR A 51 7.18 -36.06 -10.44
N ASN A 52 7.13 -36.27 -11.76
CA ASN A 52 6.92 -35.18 -12.73
C ASN A 52 5.57 -34.49 -12.52
N TYR A 53 4.51 -35.26 -12.24
CA TYR A 53 3.19 -34.70 -11.92
C TYR A 53 3.21 -33.87 -10.64
N LEU A 54 3.71 -34.42 -9.52
CA LEU A 54 3.74 -33.73 -8.22
C LEU A 54 4.59 -32.46 -8.22
N THR A 55 5.62 -32.40 -9.05
CA THR A 55 6.48 -31.21 -9.21
C THR A 55 6.01 -30.25 -10.30
N SER A 56 4.89 -30.56 -10.97
CA SER A 56 4.33 -29.75 -12.04
C SER A 56 3.54 -28.55 -11.52
N PRO A 57 3.28 -27.55 -12.39
CA PRO A 57 2.36 -26.46 -12.09
C PRO A 57 0.93 -26.88 -11.72
N ASP A 58 0.50 -28.09 -12.13
CA ASP A 58 -0.85 -28.60 -11.83
C ASP A 58 -0.98 -29.02 -10.37
N CYS A 59 0.14 -29.37 -9.71
CA CYS A 59 0.20 -29.71 -8.28
C CYS A 59 0.74 -28.56 -7.42
N HIS A 60 0.87 -27.35 -7.95
CA HIS A 60 1.23 -26.21 -7.13
C HIS A 60 0.16 -25.97 -6.05
N ILE A 61 0.59 -25.84 -4.80
CA ILE A 61 -0.31 -25.53 -3.67
C ILE A 61 -1.05 -24.19 -3.83
N PHE A 62 -0.54 -23.29 -4.67
CA PHE A 62 -1.21 -22.04 -4.99
C PHE A 62 -2.23 -22.23 -6.10
N ASP A 63 -3.48 -21.93 -5.76
CA ASP A 63 -4.61 -21.90 -6.69
C ASP A 63 -4.24 -21.09 -7.97
N PRO A 64 -4.23 -21.73 -9.16
CA PRO A 64 -3.97 -21.06 -10.41
C PRO A 64 -4.95 -19.92 -10.74
N GLU A 65 -6.20 -19.98 -10.28
CA GLU A 65 -7.19 -18.92 -10.50
C GLU A 65 -6.78 -17.61 -9.79
N HIS A 66 -6.12 -17.74 -8.63
CA HIS A 66 -5.60 -16.62 -7.84
C HIS A 66 -4.28 -16.04 -8.37
N LYS A 67 -3.71 -16.59 -9.47
CA LYS A 67 -2.55 -15.99 -10.16
C LYS A 67 -2.94 -14.78 -11.02
N LYS A 68 -4.23 -14.56 -11.24
CA LYS A 68 -4.80 -13.41 -11.94
C LYS A 68 -5.70 -12.64 -10.97
N VAL A 69 -6.14 -11.45 -11.38
CA VAL A 69 -7.15 -10.72 -10.61
C VAL A 69 -8.46 -11.51 -10.61
N CYS A 70 -8.80 -12.12 -9.48
CA CYS A 70 -9.99 -12.96 -9.29
C CYS A 70 -11.08 -12.31 -8.41
N GLN A 71 -10.75 -11.23 -7.72
CA GLN A 71 -11.67 -10.54 -6.80
C GLN A 71 -12.53 -9.51 -7.55
N ASP A 72 -13.68 -9.15 -6.98
CA ASP A 72 -14.46 -8.00 -7.46
C ASP A 72 -13.67 -6.72 -7.17
N MET A 73 -13.25 -6.00 -8.22
CA MET A 73 -12.46 -4.77 -8.13
C MET A 73 -13.31 -3.50 -8.21
N LYS A 74 -14.65 -3.63 -8.11
CA LYS A 74 -15.62 -2.53 -8.21
C LYS A 74 -16.18 -2.07 -6.87
N GLN A 75 -15.76 -2.67 -5.75
CA GLN A 75 -16.10 -2.20 -4.41
C GLN A 75 -15.31 -0.92 -4.08
N PRO A 76 -15.72 -0.13 -3.06
CA PRO A 76 -14.95 1.02 -2.58
C PRO A 76 -13.51 0.68 -2.18
N LEU A 77 -12.57 1.61 -2.37
CA LEU A 77 -11.16 1.42 -1.95
C LEU A 77 -10.99 0.96 -0.49
N SER A 78 -11.86 1.40 0.43
CA SER A 78 -11.82 0.99 1.84
C SER A 78 -12.06 -0.50 2.08
N HIS A 79 -12.58 -1.24 1.08
CA HIS A 79 -12.90 -2.65 1.20
C HIS A 79 -11.71 -3.59 0.88
N TYR A 80 -10.54 -3.05 0.55
CA TYR A 80 -9.38 -3.84 0.13
C TYR A 80 -8.20 -3.63 1.06
N PHE A 81 -7.40 -4.69 1.24
CA PHE A 81 -6.04 -4.55 1.73
C PHE A 81 -5.15 -3.98 0.62
N ILE A 82 -4.42 -2.91 0.93
CA ILE A 82 -3.54 -2.23 -0.01
C ILE A 82 -2.09 -2.51 0.37
N ASN A 83 -1.36 -3.19 -0.52
CA ASN A 83 0.07 -3.43 -0.35
C ASN A 83 0.81 -2.08 -0.24
N SER A 84 1.39 -1.79 0.92
CA SER A 84 1.87 -0.46 1.29
C SER A 84 3.30 -0.52 1.81
N SER A 85 4.12 0.48 1.49
CA SER A 85 5.49 0.63 1.95
C SER A 85 5.61 1.86 2.86
N HIS A 86 6.41 1.71 3.91
CA HIS A 86 6.81 2.78 4.82
C HIS A 86 8.26 3.18 4.52
N ASN A 87 8.58 4.47 4.56
CA ASN A 87 9.88 5.06 4.23
C ASN A 87 10.52 4.40 3.00
N THR A 88 9.78 4.38 1.89
CA THR A 88 10.09 3.61 0.67
C THR A 88 11.47 3.92 0.07
N TYR A 89 12.02 5.08 0.39
CA TYR A 89 13.32 5.53 -0.06
C TYR A 89 14.48 4.89 0.71
N LEU A 90 14.27 4.33 1.90
CA LEU A 90 15.33 3.68 2.70
C LEU A 90 15.56 2.24 2.26
N ILE A 91 16.84 1.86 2.12
CA ILE A 91 17.24 0.48 1.75
C ILE A 91 17.67 -0.35 2.96
N GLU A 92 18.10 0.30 4.04
CA GLU A 92 18.65 -0.34 5.24
C GLU A 92 17.96 0.18 6.52
N ASP A 93 18.71 0.68 7.49
CA ASP A 93 18.21 1.16 8.78
C ASP A 93 17.66 2.61 8.71
N GLN A 94 16.89 3.00 9.72
CA GLN A 94 16.21 4.30 9.80
C GLN A 94 17.12 5.48 10.18
N PHE A 95 18.39 5.23 10.55
CA PHE A 95 19.27 6.27 11.11
C PHE A 95 20.46 6.63 10.22
N ARG A 96 21.10 5.63 9.61
CA ARG A 96 22.30 5.75 8.75
C ARG A 96 22.12 5.07 7.39
N GLY A 97 21.04 4.33 7.19
CA GLY A 97 20.76 3.64 5.95
C GLY A 97 20.74 4.63 4.76
N PRO A 98 21.24 4.22 3.59
CA PRO A 98 21.17 5.08 2.42
C PRO A 98 19.71 5.23 1.96
N SER A 99 19.32 6.45 1.62
CA SER A 99 18.17 6.69 0.76
C SER A 99 18.58 6.43 -0.69
N ASP A 100 17.82 5.58 -1.38
CA ASP A 100 18.08 5.20 -2.76
C ASP A 100 16.77 5.04 -3.55
N ILE A 101 16.82 5.51 -4.79
CA ILE A 101 15.71 5.43 -5.75
C ILE A 101 15.27 3.99 -6.01
N THR A 102 16.19 3.03 -5.88
CA THR A 102 15.91 1.60 -6.05
C THR A 102 14.85 1.06 -5.10
N GLY A 103 14.64 1.69 -3.94
CA GLY A 103 13.56 1.35 -3.01
C GLY A 103 12.18 1.46 -3.68
N TYR A 104 11.92 2.57 -4.36
CA TYR A 104 10.70 2.76 -5.15
C TYR A 104 10.59 1.77 -6.32
N ILE A 105 11.69 1.51 -7.03
CA ILE A 105 11.69 0.55 -8.15
C ILE A 105 11.29 -0.83 -7.65
N ARG A 106 11.91 -1.31 -6.55
CA ARG A 106 11.65 -2.61 -5.97
C ARG A 106 10.21 -2.71 -5.48
N ALA A 107 9.75 -1.74 -4.70
CA ALA A 107 8.38 -1.71 -4.18
C ALA A 107 7.34 -1.78 -5.31
N LEU A 108 7.47 -0.95 -6.34
CA LEU A 108 6.53 -0.91 -7.46
C LEU A 108 6.58 -2.16 -8.33
N LYS A 109 7.76 -2.74 -8.57
CA LYS A 109 7.89 -4.03 -9.30
C LYS A 109 7.33 -5.21 -8.51
N MET A 110 7.31 -5.13 -7.18
CA MET A 110 6.65 -6.11 -6.30
C MET A 110 5.15 -5.82 -6.08
N GLY A 111 4.56 -4.88 -6.82
CA GLY A 111 3.13 -4.60 -6.79
C GLY A 111 2.68 -3.72 -5.62
N CYS A 112 3.58 -3.05 -4.90
CA CYS A 112 3.21 -2.07 -3.87
C CYS A 112 2.37 -0.94 -4.49
N ARG A 113 1.26 -0.57 -3.82
CA ARG A 113 0.23 0.40 -4.26
C ARG A 113 0.11 1.62 -3.35
N SER A 114 0.93 1.72 -2.31
CA SER A 114 1.07 2.94 -1.50
C SER A 114 2.54 3.10 -1.13
N VAL A 115 3.14 4.23 -1.52
CA VAL A 115 4.56 4.53 -1.25
C VAL A 115 4.69 5.87 -0.53
N GLU A 116 5.73 6.00 0.27
CA GLU A 116 5.97 7.17 1.12
C GLU A 116 7.12 8.03 0.58
N LEU A 117 6.97 9.34 0.71
CA LEU A 117 7.92 10.36 0.26
C LEU A 117 8.05 11.42 1.34
N ASP A 118 9.19 11.44 2.03
CA ASP A 118 9.48 12.44 3.07
C ASP A 118 10.28 13.55 2.44
N VAL A 119 9.60 14.65 2.10
CA VAL A 119 10.12 15.66 1.21
C VAL A 119 10.56 16.89 2.00
N TRP A 120 11.83 17.23 1.86
CA TRP A 120 12.52 18.31 2.54
C TRP A 120 13.09 19.32 1.55
N ASP A 121 13.32 20.54 2.04
CA ASP A 121 14.01 21.56 1.25
C ASP A 121 15.43 21.09 0.88
N GLY A 122 15.76 21.14 -0.41
CA GLY A 122 17.09 20.83 -0.91
C GLY A 122 17.84 22.05 -1.45
N PRO A 123 19.11 21.86 -1.86
CA PRO A 123 19.92 22.91 -2.47
C PRO A 123 19.35 23.34 -3.83
N ASP A 124 19.77 24.52 -4.30
CA ASP A 124 19.43 25.04 -5.64
C ASP A 124 17.93 25.09 -5.96
N ASN A 125 17.09 25.19 -4.90
CA ASN A 125 15.63 25.20 -5.00
C ASN A 125 15.03 23.90 -5.57
N GLU A 126 15.72 22.77 -5.39
CA GLU A 126 15.25 21.46 -5.79
C GLU A 126 14.94 20.60 -4.53
N PRO A 127 13.70 20.14 -4.34
CA PRO A 127 13.33 19.33 -3.18
C PRO A 127 14.05 17.97 -3.16
N VAL A 128 14.31 17.47 -1.95
CA VAL A 128 14.98 16.19 -1.71
C VAL A 128 14.15 15.29 -0.82
N ILE A 129 14.42 13.98 -0.88
CA ILE A 129 13.79 12.96 -0.04
C ILE A 129 14.85 12.30 0.82
N TYR A 130 14.59 12.23 2.12
CA TYR A 130 15.38 11.52 3.13
C TYR A 130 14.65 11.54 4.48
N THR A 131 15.15 10.80 5.47
CA THR A 131 14.59 10.83 6.82
C THR A 131 15.11 12.06 7.58
N GLY A 132 14.21 12.96 7.96
CA GLY A 132 14.55 14.18 8.67
C GLY A 132 15.37 13.95 9.94
N HIS A 133 16.30 14.85 10.25
CA HIS A 133 17.13 14.80 11.46
C HIS A 133 18.01 13.54 11.63
N THR A 134 18.20 12.74 10.58
CA THR A 134 19.12 11.60 10.56
C THR A 134 20.29 11.83 9.61
N MET A 135 21.21 10.87 9.52
CA MET A 135 22.41 10.93 8.66
C MET A 135 22.21 10.17 7.34
N THR A 136 20.95 9.94 6.94
CA THR A 136 20.59 9.25 5.70
C THR A 136 20.98 10.08 4.47
N SER A 137 21.32 9.42 3.36
CA SER A 137 21.62 10.13 2.10
C SER A 137 20.36 10.80 1.53
N GLN A 138 20.55 11.78 0.66
CA GLN A 138 19.45 12.51 0.02
C GLN A 138 19.29 12.08 -1.43
N ILE A 139 18.05 11.91 -1.88
CA ILE A 139 17.71 11.69 -3.29
C ILE A 139 16.83 12.81 -3.80
N VAL A 140 17.02 13.21 -5.06
CA VAL A 140 16.28 14.33 -5.67
C VAL A 140 14.83 13.93 -5.91
N PHE A 141 13.88 14.77 -5.45
CA PHE A 141 12.44 14.52 -5.56
C PHE A 141 12.00 14.31 -7.01
N ARG A 142 12.47 15.16 -7.93
CA ARG A 142 12.17 15.02 -9.37
C ARG A 142 12.51 13.64 -9.92
N SER A 143 13.70 13.13 -9.59
CA SER A 143 14.17 11.81 -10.04
C SER A 143 13.29 10.68 -9.50
N VAL A 144 12.79 10.82 -8.27
CA VAL A 144 11.83 9.87 -7.67
C VAL A 144 10.50 9.91 -8.41
N ILE A 145 9.97 11.10 -8.72
CA ILE A 145 8.73 11.24 -9.50
C ILE A 145 8.87 10.66 -10.92
N ASP A 146 10.03 10.83 -11.59
CA ASP A 146 10.31 10.21 -12.88
C ASP A 146 10.27 8.67 -12.81
N ILE A 147 10.81 8.09 -11.74
CA ILE A 147 10.82 6.65 -11.50
C ILE A 147 9.42 6.13 -11.17
N ILE A 148 8.68 6.83 -10.31
CA ILE A 148 7.28 6.53 -10.05
C ILE A 148 6.47 6.55 -11.34
N ASN A 149 6.64 7.58 -12.19
CA ASN A 149 5.94 7.67 -13.47
C ASN A 149 6.19 6.45 -14.37
N LYS A 150 7.43 5.95 -14.38
CA LYS A 150 7.84 4.79 -15.17
C LYS A 150 7.31 3.46 -14.62
N TYR A 151 7.30 3.27 -13.30
CA TYR A 151 7.00 1.98 -12.67
C TYR A 151 5.62 1.88 -11.99
N ALA A 152 4.89 2.99 -11.84
CA ALA A 152 3.60 3.04 -11.12
C ALA A 152 2.66 1.90 -11.53
N PHE A 153 2.56 1.63 -12.84
CA PHE A 153 1.66 0.62 -13.38
C PHE A 153 2.37 -0.58 -14.01
N PHE A 154 3.63 -0.84 -13.65
CA PHE A 154 4.42 -1.94 -14.22
C PHE A 154 3.90 -3.31 -13.79
N ALA A 155 3.65 -3.50 -12.49
CA ALA A 155 3.20 -4.78 -11.94
C ALA A 155 1.67 -4.87 -11.75
N SER A 156 0.97 -3.74 -11.77
CA SER A 156 -0.47 -3.66 -11.53
C SER A 156 -1.04 -2.37 -12.12
N GLU A 157 -2.21 -2.43 -12.75
CA GLU A 157 -2.89 -1.27 -13.35
C GLU A 157 -3.70 -0.45 -12.33
N TYR A 158 -3.91 -0.99 -11.12
CA TYR A 158 -4.68 -0.37 -10.05
C TYR A 158 -3.99 0.86 -9.46
N PRO A 159 -4.75 1.79 -8.85
CA PRO A 159 -4.23 3.08 -8.42
C PRO A 159 -3.03 2.99 -7.48
N LEU A 160 -2.15 3.99 -7.57
CA LEU A 160 -1.02 4.18 -6.69
C LEU A 160 -1.28 5.38 -5.77
N ILE A 161 -1.06 5.23 -4.46
CA ILE A 161 -1.13 6.31 -3.49
C ILE A 161 0.28 6.80 -3.17
N LEU A 162 0.53 8.09 -3.31
CA LEU A 162 1.75 8.74 -2.85
C LEU A 162 1.46 9.42 -1.52
N CYS A 163 2.01 8.88 -0.44
CA CYS A 163 1.95 9.49 0.90
C CYS A 163 3.07 10.54 0.99
N LEU A 164 2.72 11.82 0.93
CA LEU A 164 3.68 12.91 1.07
C LEU A 164 3.76 13.35 2.53
N GLU A 165 4.93 13.22 3.11
CA GLU A 165 5.30 13.89 4.35
C GLU A 165 6.07 15.17 3.97
N ASN A 166 5.43 16.32 4.13
CA ASN A 166 5.90 17.56 3.53
C ASN A 166 6.52 18.49 4.57
N HIS A 167 7.82 18.71 4.44
CA HIS A 167 8.64 19.59 5.28
C HIS A 167 9.24 20.77 4.49
N CYS A 168 8.79 20.99 3.26
CA CYS A 168 9.34 22.00 2.36
C CYS A 168 8.81 23.41 2.62
N SER A 169 9.62 24.43 2.34
CA SER A 169 9.15 25.81 2.25
C SER A 169 8.14 25.99 1.12
N ILE A 170 7.31 27.04 1.19
CA ILE A 170 6.32 27.36 0.14
C ILE A 170 6.95 27.44 -1.26
N LYS A 171 8.18 27.95 -1.34
CA LYS A 171 8.92 28.06 -2.60
C LYS A 171 9.18 26.67 -3.20
N GLN A 172 9.65 25.72 -2.41
CA GLN A 172 9.95 24.36 -2.87
C GLN A 172 8.69 23.48 -3.01
N GLN A 173 7.64 23.73 -2.22
CA GLN A 173 6.33 23.11 -2.45
C GLN A 173 5.78 23.42 -3.86
N LYS A 174 5.95 24.65 -4.35
CA LYS A 174 5.59 25.00 -5.73
C LYS A 174 6.42 24.24 -6.77
N VAL A 175 7.70 23.98 -6.49
CA VAL A 175 8.56 23.14 -7.33
C VAL A 175 8.08 21.68 -7.33
N MET A 176 7.72 21.12 -6.17
CA MET A 176 7.11 19.79 -6.08
C MET A 176 5.87 19.67 -6.95
N VAL A 177 4.96 20.67 -6.88
CA VAL A 177 3.75 20.72 -7.71
C VAL A 177 4.08 20.76 -9.20
N GLN A 178 5.06 21.57 -9.60
CA GLN A 178 5.51 21.65 -11.00
C GLN A 178 6.03 20.30 -11.50
N HIS A 179 6.89 19.63 -10.73
CA HIS A 179 7.41 18.31 -11.07
C HIS A 179 6.29 17.26 -11.17
N MET A 180 5.41 17.18 -10.17
CA MET A 180 4.30 16.23 -10.19
C MET A 180 3.36 16.45 -11.39
N LYS A 181 2.92 17.70 -11.64
CA LYS A 181 2.04 18.01 -12.78
C LYS A 181 2.73 17.72 -14.12
N LYS A 182 3.99 18.11 -14.26
CA LYS A 182 4.74 17.95 -15.53
C LYS A 182 5.05 16.50 -15.84
N ILE A 183 5.44 15.71 -14.84
CA ILE A 183 5.94 14.35 -15.04
C ILE A 183 4.78 13.33 -15.02
N LEU A 184 3.86 13.45 -14.06
CA LEU A 184 2.75 12.51 -13.91
C LEU A 184 1.60 12.82 -14.88
N GLY A 185 1.40 14.09 -15.24
CA GLY A 185 0.39 14.53 -16.20
C GLY A 185 -0.99 13.94 -15.89
N ASP A 186 -1.59 13.30 -16.89
CA ASP A 186 -2.94 12.72 -16.80
C ASP A 186 -3.06 11.53 -15.83
N LYS A 187 -1.94 10.96 -15.35
CA LYS A 187 -1.97 9.94 -14.31
C LYS A 187 -2.38 10.54 -12.96
N LEU A 188 -2.14 11.83 -12.73
CA LEU A 188 -2.46 12.47 -11.45
C LEU A 188 -3.98 12.66 -11.30
N HIS A 189 -4.54 12.20 -10.17
CA HIS A 189 -5.97 12.36 -9.88
C HIS A 189 -6.25 13.62 -9.05
N THR A 190 -6.92 14.60 -9.67
CA THR A 190 -7.20 15.92 -9.07
C THR A 190 -8.69 16.24 -8.99
N GLN A 191 -9.57 15.28 -9.31
CA GLN A 191 -11.01 15.49 -9.25
C GLN A 191 -11.46 15.64 -7.80
N SER A 192 -12.30 16.64 -7.51
CA SER A 192 -12.81 16.83 -6.16
C SER A 192 -13.77 15.70 -5.78
N PRO A 193 -13.80 15.27 -4.50
CA PRO A 193 -14.74 14.26 -4.04
C PRO A 193 -16.19 14.75 -4.19
N ASN A 194 -17.10 13.84 -4.52
CA ASN A 194 -18.53 14.12 -4.58
C ASN A 194 -19.13 14.10 -3.16
N THR A 195 -19.72 15.21 -2.73
CA THR A 195 -20.30 15.30 -1.38
C THR A 195 -21.53 14.42 -1.16
N GLU A 196 -22.17 13.98 -2.24
CA GLU A 196 -23.35 13.10 -2.19
C GLU A 196 -22.99 11.62 -2.02
N GLU A 197 -21.73 11.27 -2.25
CA GLU A 197 -21.24 9.90 -2.08
C GLU A 197 -20.91 9.60 -0.61
N SER A 198 -20.90 8.32 -0.28
CA SER A 198 -20.54 7.86 1.08
C SER A 198 -19.23 7.10 1.14
N TYR A 199 -18.65 6.77 -0.01
CA TYR A 199 -17.52 5.86 -0.17
C TYR A 199 -16.53 6.36 -1.23
N LEU A 200 -15.28 5.92 -1.09
CA LEU A 200 -14.26 6.14 -2.10
C LEU A 200 -14.58 5.40 -3.41
N PRO A 201 -14.11 5.90 -4.56
CA PRO A 201 -14.21 5.18 -5.83
C PRO A 201 -13.54 3.81 -5.75
N SER A 202 -13.90 2.92 -6.66
CA SER A 202 -13.34 1.58 -6.71
C SER A 202 -11.93 1.53 -7.34
N PRO A 203 -11.11 0.52 -7.02
CA PRO A 203 -9.84 0.31 -7.70
C PRO A 203 -9.98 0.27 -9.23
N ASP A 204 -11.03 -0.37 -9.76
CA ASP A 204 -11.30 -0.45 -11.20
C ASP A 204 -11.52 0.93 -11.83
N SER A 205 -12.31 1.81 -11.18
CA SER A 205 -12.57 3.16 -11.67
C SER A 205 -11.35 4.09 -11.63
N LEU A 206 -10.34 3.74 -10.81
CA LEU A 206 -9.12 4.52 -10.59
C LEU A 206 -7.89 3.89 -11.28
N LYS A 207 -8.09 2.92 -12.19
CA LYS A 207 -6.98 2.34 -12.96
C LYS A 207 -6.14 3.41 -13.66
N GLY A 208 -4.83 3.25 -13.60
CA GLY A 208 -3.86 4.19 -14.18
C GLY A 208 -3.78 5.54 -13.46
N LYS A 209 -4.40 5.70 -12.29
CA LYS A 209 -4.37 6.95 -11.52
C LYS A 209 -3.42 6.91 -10.31
N ILE A 210 -2.81 8.06 -10.05
CA ILE A 210 -1.94 8.34 -8.92
C ILE A 210 -2.65 9.33 -8.01
N LEU A 211 -2.86 8.94 -6.76
CA LEU A 211 -3.53 9.71 -5.72
C LEU A 211 -2.48 10.34 -4.79
N ILE A 212 -2.68 11.58 -4.38
CA ILE A 212 -1.81 12.25 -3.40
C ILE A 212 -2.48 12.23 -2.03
N LYS A 213 -1.84 11.57 -1.07
CA LYS A 213 -2.18 11.64 0.35
C LYS A 213 -1.29 12.69 1.02
N ALA A 214 -1.88 13.79 1.48
CA ALA A 214 -1.21 14.85 2.24
C ALA A 214 -2.24 15.73 2.95
N LYS A 215 -1.78 16.70 3.75
CA LYS A 215 -2.63 17.77 4.31
C LYS A 215 -3.29 18.58 3.20
N LYS A 216 -4.48 19.10 3.51
CA LYS A 216 -5.24 20.00 2.64
C LYS A 216 -5.69 21.23 3.42
N LEU A 217 -5.56 22.41 2.83
CA LEU A 217 -6.10 23.66 3.35
C LEU A 217 -7.62 23.55 3.57
N SER A 218 -8.11 24.25 4.59
CA SER A 218 -9.55 24.40 4.80
C SER A 218 -10.20 25.11 3.62
N SER A 219 -11.44 24.73 3.29
CA SER A 219 -12.25 25.38 2.25
C SER A 219 -12.43 26.89 2.47
N ASN A 220 -12.27 27.35 3.72
CA ASN A 220 -12.42 28.75 4.10
C ASN A 220 -11.12 29.57 3.92
N CYS A 221 -10.02 28.93 3.49
CA CYS A 221 -8.77 29.63 3.21
C CYS A 221 -8.87 30.37 1.87
N SER A 222 -8.99 31.70 1.92
CA SER A 222 -9.00 32.57 0.73
C SER A 222 -7.59 32.92 0.22
N GLY A 223 -6.55 32.66 1.02
CA GLY A 223 -5.16 32.96 0.70
C GLY A 223 -4.53 31.98 -0.31
N LEU A 224 -3.32 32.32 -0.76
CA LEU A 224 -2.47 31.43 -1.58
C LEU A 224 -1.69 30.41 -0.74
N GLU A 225 -1.73 30.56 0.58
CA GLU A 225 -1.10 29.71 1.58
C GLU A 225 -1.89 29.77 2.89
N GLY A 226 -1.71 28.77 3.75
CA GLY A 226 -2.33 28.74 5.07
C GLY A 226 -1.74 27.66 5.97
N ASP A 227 -2.00 27.78 7.27
CA ASP A 227 -1.50 26.84 8.27
C ASP A 227 -2.26 25.51 8.24
N VAL A 228 -1.50 24.42 8.29
CA VAL A 228 -1.99 23.05 8.54
C VAL A 228 -1.21 22.43 9.70
N THR A 229 -1.73 21.35 10.27
CA THR A 229 -0.97 20.57 11.25
C THR A 229 0.13 19.77 10.55
N ASP A 230 1.22 19.50 11.26
CA ASP A 230 2.32 18.65 10.78
C ASP A 230 1.80 17.21 10.49
N GLU A 231 2.41 16.50 9.52
CA GLU A 231 2.09 15.08 9.24
C GLU A 231 2.63 14.17 10.36
N ASP A 232 3.74 14.56 10.99
CA ASP A 232 4.45 13.77 12.02
C ASP A 232 3.82 13.76 13.42
N GLU A 233 2.86 14.65 13.68
CA GLU A 233 2.24 14.77 15.01
C GLU A 233 1.54 13.48 15.48
N GLY A 234 1.11 12.62 14.55
CA GLY A 234 0.55 11.30 14.86
C GLY A 234 1.55 10.34 15.51
N ALA A 235 2.85 10.49 15.23
CA ALA A 235 3.92 9.69 15.82
C ALA A 235 4.35 10.20 17.21
N GLU A 236 4.35 11.53 17.43
CA GLU A 236 4.78 12.14 18.69
C GLU A 236 3.77 11.94 19.85
N MET A 237 2.47 11.94 19.55
CA MET A 237 1.41 11.75 20.56
C MET A 237 1.57 10.40 21.30
N SER A 238 2.14 9.39 20.64
CA SER A 238 2.30 8.03 21.17
C SER A 238 3.54 7.83 22.05
N GLN A 239 4.58 8.65 21.91
CA GLN A 239 5.74 8.59 22.83
C GLN A 239 5.34 8.88 24.28
N ARG A 240 4.17 9.51 24.49
CA ARG A 240 3.67 9.89 25.82
C ARG A 240 2.67 8.89 26.40
N VAL A 241 2.00 8.09 25.58
CA VAL A 241 1.10 7.02 26.07
C VAL A 241 1.90 5.90 26.76
N GLY A 242 3.17 5.70 26.39
CA GLY A 242 4.09 4.80 27.11
C GLY A 242 4.67 5.36 28.42
N LYS A 243 4.36 6.60 28.80
CA LYS A 243 4.73 7.23 30.08
C LYS A 243 3.48 7.52 30.90
N GLU A 244 2.77 6.48 31.32
CA GLU A 244 1.77 6.63 32.38
C GLU A 244 2.49 6.89 33.71
N GLY A 245 2.58 8.17 34.08
CA GLY A 245 3.19 8.58 35.35
C GLY A 245 3.51 10.08 35.44
N ALA A 246 2.69 10.96 34.86
CA ALA A 246 2.70 12.38 35.23
C ALA A 246 1.39 13.05 34.79
N GLU A 247 0.54 13.37 35.76
CA GLU A 247 -0.55 14.34 35.60
C GLU A 247 0.04 15.70 35.25
N GLN A 248 0.13 16.02 33.97
CA GLN A 248 0.34 17.40 33.50
C GLN A 248 -0.39 17.56 32.18
N GLN A 249 -1.53 18.26 32.24
CA GLN A 249 -2.22 18.88 31.10
C GLN A 249 -1.31 19.96 30.48
N ASN A 250 -0.22 19.56 29.85
CA ASN A 250 0.56 20.44 28.99
C ASN A 250 0.01 20.30 27.58
N THR A 251 -0.84 21.25 27.18
CA THR A 251 -1.22 21.49 25.79
C THR A 251 0.06 21.76 25.00
N VAL A 252 0.55 20.74 24.31
CA VAL A 252 1.71 20.88 23.41
C VAL A 252 1.28 21.82 22.29
N PRO A 253 2.09 22.84 21.95
CA PRO A 253 1.79 23.68 20.80
C PRO A 253 1.75 22.80 19.55
N VAL A 254 0.58 22.73 18.91
CA VAL A 254 0.41 22.10 17.59
C VAL A 254 1.37 22.79 16.64
N LYS A 255 2.33 22.03 16.12
CA LYS A 255 3.32 22.53 15.18
C LYS A 255 2.58 22.78 13.87
N ARG A 256 2.46 24.07 13.55
CA ARG A 256 1.80 24.53 12.34
C ARG A 256 2.84 24.63 11.23
N PHE A 257 2.48 24.09 10.08
CA PHE A 257 3.26 24.11 8.87
C PHE A 257 2.49 24.89 7.80
N LEU A 258 3.19 25.74 7.05
CA LEU A 258 2.56 26.57 6.03
C LEU A 258 2.45 25.77 4.73
N LEU A 259 1.22 25.58 4.24
CA LEU A 259 0.93 24.82 3.01
C LEU A 259 0.49 25.76 1.89
N CYS A 260 1.10 25.61 0.71
CA CYS A 260 0.70 26.37 -0.47
C CYS A 260 -0.59 25.81 -1.08
N LYS A 261 -1.43 26.69 -1.62
CA LYS A 261 -2.72 26.33 -2.21
C LYS A 261 -2.57 25.35 -3.38
N GLU A 262 -1.53 25.52 -4.21
CA GLU A 262 -1.29 24.69 -5.38
C GLU A 262 -1.02 23.22 -5.01
N LEU A 263 -0.30 22.96 -3.91
CA LEU A 263 -0.06 21.60 -3.41
C LEU A 263 -1.32 21.03 -2.74
N SER A 264 -2.01 21.86 -1.97
CA SER A 264 -3.31 21.52 -1.37
C SER A 264 -4.37 21.13 -2.40
N GLU A 265 -4.32 21.69 -3.61
CA GLU A 265 -5.26 21.37 -4.70
C GLU A 265 -4.97 20.00 -5.36
N LEU A 266 -3.75 19.47 -5.22
CA LEU A 266 -3.43 18.12 -5.69
C LEU A 266 -4.05 17.03 -4.81
N VAL A 267 -4.35 17.34 -3.54
CA VAL A 267 -4.99 16.41 -2.60
C VAL A 267 -6.50 16.39 -2.87
N SER A 268 -6.97 15.29 -3.46
CA SER A 268 -8.36 15.08 -3.86
C SER A 268 -9.09 14.19 -2.86
N ILE A 269 -8.89 12.87 -2.98
CA ILE A 269 -9.65 11.83 -2.28
C ILE A 269 -8.88 11.14 -1.14
N CYS A 270 -7.67 11.61 -0.83
CA CYS A 270 -6.83 11.07 0.24
C CYS A 270 -6.35 12.19 1.19
N LYS A 271 -7.27 12.99 1.72
CA LYS A 271 -6.93 14.08 2.64
C LYS A 271 -6.42 13.50 3.97
N SER A 272 -5.18 13.80 4.34
CA SER A 272 -4.62 13.41 5.63
C SER A 272 -5.27 14.20 6.77
N VAL A 273 -5.81 13.49 7.77
CA VAL A 273 -6.39 14.09 8.98
C VAL A 273 -5.93 13.35 10.22
N GLN A 274 -5.96 14.05 11.36
CA GLN A 274 -5.68 13.43 12.65
C GLN A 274 -6.91 12.67 13.14
N PHE A 275 -6.72 11.42 13.56
CA PHE A 275 -7.75 10.66 14.25
C PHE A 275 -8.03 11.29 15.61
N LYS A 276 -9.31 11.44 15.95
CA LYS A 276 -9.76 11.92 17.26
C LYS A 276 -10.31 10.78 18.10
N GLU A 277 -11.43 10.24 17.66
CA GLU A 277 -12.12 9.11 18.26
C GLU A 277 -13.07 8.49 17.24
N PHE A 278 -13.48 7.24 17.46
CA PHE A 278 -14.38 6.54 16.54
C PHE A 278 -15.72 7.25 16.39
N GLN A 279 -16.34 7.66 17.50
CA GLN A 279 -17.66 8.31 17.49
C GLN A 279 -17.68 9.60 16.68
N VAL A 280 -16.70 10.49 16.90
CA VAL A 280 -16.53 11.72 16.09
C VAL A 280 -16.27 11.38 14.63
N SER A 281 -15.47 10.36 14.35
CA SER A 281 -15.16 9.97 12.97
C SER A 281 -16.41 9.48 12.23
N PHE A 282 -17.24 8.65 12.85
CA PHE A 282 -18.49 8.18 12.25
C PHE A 282 -19.47 9.32 11.91
N GLN A 283 -19.45 10.40 12.68
CA GLN A 283 -20.35 11.54 12.49
C GLN A 283 -19.82 12.59 11.52
N LEU A 284 -18.52 12.91 11.61
CA LEU A 284 -17.94 14.11 11.00
C LEU A 284 -16.90 13.82 9.93
N GLN A 285 -16.17 12.69 10.01
CA GLN A 285 -15.12 12.38 9.06
C GLN A 285 -15.73 12.12 7.68
N LYS A 286 -15.11 12.72 6.66
CA LYS A 286 -15.51 12.51 5.27
C LYS A 286 -14.86 11.27 4.72
N TYR A 287 -15.53 10.57 3.80
CA TYR A 287 -15.04 9.29 3.27
C TYR A 287 -13.70 9.41 2.51
N TRP A 288 -13.36 10.63 2.07
CA TRP A 288 -12.09 10.97 1.42
C TRP A 288 -10.98 11.40 2.40
N GLU A 289 -11.23 11.36 3.70
CA GLU A 289 -10.25 11.65 4.74
C GLU A 289 -9.62 10.35 5.25
N VAL A 290 -8.30 10.36 5.38
CA VAL A 290 -7.47 9.20 5.72
C VAL A 290 -6.72 9.49 7.02
N CYS A 291 -6.83 8.57 7.98
CA CYS A 291 -6.08 8.62 9.22
C CYS A 291 -4.86 7.70 9.15
N SER A 292 -3.75 8.15 9.72
CA SER A 292 -2.55 7.33 9.90
C SER A 292 -2.37 7.01 11.39
N PHE A 293 -2.14 5.75 11.70
CA PHE A 293 -1.97 5.22 13.05
C PHE A 293 -0.59 4.59 13.14
N ASN A 294 0.18 4.91 14.16
CA ASN A 294 1.36 4.09 14.43
C ASN A 294 0.93 2.71 14.94
N GLU A 295 1.85 1.73 14.87
CA GLU A 295 1.56 0.35 15.27
C GLU A 295 1.07 0.23 16.72
N VAL A 296 1.56 1.08 17.63
CA VAL A 296 1.20 1.05 19.06
C VAL A 296 -0.25 1.45 19.26
N LEU A 297 -0.69 2.55 18.64
CA LEU A 297 -2.09 2.99 18.71
C LEU A 297 -3.01 2.06 17.93
N ALA A 298 -2.59 1.59 16.75
CA ALA A 298 -3.37 0.63 15.98
C ALA A 298 -3.59 -0.67 16.76
N SER A 299 -2.56 -1.18 17.42
CA SER A 299 -2.63 -2.36 18.30
C SER A 299 -3.52 -2.10 19.51
N LYS A 300 -3.41 -0.93 20.14
CA LYS A 300 -4.30 -0.52 21.23
C LYS A 300 -5.77 -0.58 20.80
N TYR A 301 -6.13 0.05 19.69
CA TYR A 301 -7.51 0.05 19.21
C TYR A 301 -7.99 -1.32 18.74
N ALA A 302 -7.11 -2.14 18.15
CA ALA A 302 -7.44 -3.51 17.77
C ALA A 302 -7.75 -4.39 19.00
N ASN A 303 -7.12 -4.13 20.15
CA ASN A 303 -7.35 -4.89 21.38
C ASN A 303 -8.50 -4.33 22.23
N GLU A 304 -8.57 -3.00 22.40
CA GLU A 304 -9.53 -2.34 23.28
C GLU A 304 -10.89 -2.06 22.58
N ASN A 305 -10.89 -1.77 21.28
CA ASN A 305 -12.08 -1.40 20.50
C ASN A 305 -12.16 -2.11 19.14
N PRO A 306 -12.03 -3.46 19.07
CA PRO A 306 -11.96 -4.19 17.79
C PRO A 306 -13.17 -3.95 16.88
N GLY A 307 -14.38 -3.94 17.45
CA GLY A 307 -15.62 -3.75 16.70
C GLY A 307 -15.69 -2.38 16.03
N ASP A 308 -15.33 -1.32 16.76
CA ASP A 308 -15.32 0.04 16.23
C ASP A 308 -14.25 0.21 15.16
N PHE A 309 -13.05 -0.37 15.37
CA PHE A 309 -11.98 -0.25 14.39
C PHE A 309 -12.29 -1.00 13.08
N VAL A 310 -12.93 -2.17 13.16
CA VAL A 310 -13.46 -2.87 11.98
C VAL A 310 -14.54 -2.04 11.29
N ASN A 311 -15.50 -1.49 12.03
CA ASN A 311 -16.56 -0.68 11.46
C ASN A 311 -16.05 0.64 10.84
N TYR A 312 -15.02 1.24 11.43
CA TYR A 312 -14.30 2.39 10.88
C TYR A 312 -13.73 2.07 9.50
N ASN A 313 -13.01 0.94 9.39
CA ASN A 313 -12.33 0.54 8.15
C ASN A 313 -13.28 0.10 7.02
N LYS A 314 -14.56 -0.18 7.30
CA LYS A 314 -15.56 -0.40 6.24
C LYS A 314 -15.74 0.86 5.38
N ARG A 315 -15.62 2.05 5.97
CA ARG A 315 -15.88 3.32 5.29
C ARG A 315 -14.63 4.14 5.01
N PHE A 316 -13.66 4.11 5.90
CA PHE A 316 -12.47 4.96 5.85
C PHE A 316 -11.22 4.12 5.60
N LEU A 317 -10.24 4.68 4.89
CA LEU A 317 -8.91 4.09 4.83
C LEU A 317 -8.15 4.42 6.13
N ALA A 318 -7.54 3.40 6.72
CA ALA A 318 -6.57 3.52 7.79
C ALA A 318 -5.19 3.10 7.29
N ARG A 319 -4.21 4.00 7.42
CA ARG A 319 -2.80 3.67 7.22
C ARG A 319 -2.19 3.28 8.56
N VAL A 320 -1.50 2.15 8.62
CA VAL A 320 -0.71 1.76 9.80
C VAL A 320 0.77 1.82 9.43
N PHE A 321 1.61 2.32 10.34
CA PHE A 321 3.06 2.42 10.13
C PHE A 321 3.86 1.99 11.37
N PRO A 322 5.11 1.50 11.19
CA PRO A 322 5.96 1.03 12.28
C PRO A 322 6.28 2.14 13.31
N SER A 323 6.58 1.76 14.55
CA SER A 323 7.07 2.70 15.55
C SER A 323 8.44 3.25 15.16
N PRO A 324 8.72 4.54 15.40
CA PRO A 324 10.07 5.11 15.25
C PRO A 324 11.15 4.40 16.08
N MET A 325 10.76 3.59 17.08
CA MET A 325 11.68 2.78 17.88
C MET A 325 12.27 1.59 17.11
N ARG A 326 11.70 1.23 15.95
CA ARG A 326 12.21 0.16 15.06
C ARG A 326 13.31 0.70 14.15
N ILE A 327 14.42 1.09 14.77
CA ILE A 327 15.56 1.74 14.11
C ILE A 327 16.17 0.83 13.03
N ASP A 328 16.08 -0.49 13.21
CA ASP A 328 16.59 -1.52 12.31
C ASP A 328 15.67 -1.84 11.12
N SER A 329 14.58 -1.09 10.94
CA SER A 329 13.57 -1.34 9.89
C SER A 329 12.86 -2.69 10.03
N SER A 330 12.77 -3.25 11.24
CA SER A 330 11.91 -4.41 11.52
C SER A 330 10.43 -4.11 11.27
N ASN A 331 9.65 -5.14 10.90
CA ASN A 331 8.18 -5.05 10.74
C ASN A 331 7.45 -5.69 11.92
#